data_AF-A0AAD5QQL5-F1
#
_entry.id   AF-A0AAD5QQL5-F1
#
_cell.length_a   1.000
_cell.length_b   1.000
_cell.length_c   1.000
_cell.angle_alpha   90.00
_cell.angle_beta   90.00
_cell.angle_gamma   90.00
#
_symmetry.space_group_name_H-M   'P 1'
#
loop_
_entity.id
_entity.type
_entity.pdbx_description
1 polymer ?
#
loop_
_entity_poly.entity_id
_entity_poly.type
_entity_poly.pdbx_seq_one_letter_code
_entity_poly.pdbx_strand_id
1 'polypeptide(L)'
;MSHASVKDEILFISLEEHNQPLSAECSWMRKLRKFKKPLGPKFPDGSINWQCPCMAGGSLVAHRCGHLFRPSYICMDRNDKLNANIKCADEFADWAACIREKRTENRGNK
;
A
#
# COMPACT_ATOMS: atom_id res chain seq x y z
N MET A 1 27.36 -19.39 25.86
CA MET A 1 26.10 -19.42 25.09
C MET A 1 25.82 -18.01 24.59
N SER A 2 26.09 -17.74 23.31
CA SER A 2 25.58 -16.56 22.58
C SER A 2 26.01 -16.66 21.11
N HIS A 3 25.19 -17.33 20.28
CA HIS A 3 25.33 -17.27 18.83
C HIS A 3 24.73 -15.96 18.33
N ALA A 4 25.58 -14.99 18.00
CA ALA A 4 25.18 -13.81 17.25
C ALA A 4 24.95 -14.24 15.78
N SER A 5 23.70 -14.25 15.34
CA SER A 5 23.36 -14.52 13.94
C SER A 5 23.74 -13.30 13.09
N VAL A 6 24.70 -13.50 12.20
CA VAL A 6 25.03 -12.55 11.11
C VAL A 6 23.80 -12.46 10.21
N LYS A 7 23.26 -11.25 10.05
CA LYS A 7 21.94 -11.00 9.42
C LYS A 7 21.98 -10.88 7.90
N ASP A 8 23.18 -10.75 7.33
CA ASP A 8 23.36 -10.43 5.92
C ASP A 8 24.08 -11.57 5.19
N GLU A 9 23.45 -12.08 4.15
CA GLU A 9 23.98 -13.09 3.24
C GLU A 9 23.94 -12.56 1.81
N ILE A 10 25.05 -12.68 1.08
CA ILE A 10 25.14 -12.29 -0.33
C ILE A 10 25.03 -13.55 -1.18
N LEU A 11 23.92 -13.66 -1.93
CA LEU A 11 23.69 -14.77 -2.85
C LEU A 11 24.09 -14.35 -4.27
N PHE A 12 24.92 -15.15 -4.92
CA PHE A 12 25.29 -14.98 -6.33
C PHE A 12 24.53 -15.99 -7.19
N ILE A 13 24.09 -15.55 -8.36
CA ILE A 13 23.45 -16.41 -9.36
C ILE A 13 24.12 -16.18 -10.70
N SER A 14 24.42 -17.27 -11.40
CA SER A 14 24.94 -17.23 -12.77
C SER A 14 23.82 -16.97 -13.78
N LEU A 15 24.19 -16.54 -15.00
CA LEU A 15 23.23 -16.37 -16.09
C LEU A 15 22.54 -17.70 -16.45
N GLU A 16 23.26 -18.81 -16.38
CA GLU A 16 22.75 -20.16 -16.62
C GLU A 16 21.65 -20.51 -15.61
N GLU A 17 21.93 -20.35 -14.31
CA GLU A 17 20.99 -20.62 -13.22
C GLU A 17 19.78 -19.70 -13.25
N HIS A 18 19.96 -18.42 -13.62
CA HIS A 18 18.86 -17.48 -13.81
C HIS A 18 17.87 -17.94 -14.89
N ASN A 19 18.38 -18.58 -15.94
CA ASN A 19 17.57 -19.04 -17.07
C ASN A 19 16.91 -20.40 -16.83
N GLN A 20 17.28 -21.12 -15.77
CA GLN A 20 16.61 -22.36 -15.40
C GLN A 20 15.23 -22.10 -14.79
N PRO A 21 14.24 -22.98 -15.03
CA PRO A 21 12.96 -22.91 -14.36
C PRO A 21 13.13 -22.99 -12.83
N LEU A 22 12.27 -22.29 -12.09
CA LEU A 22 12.22 -22.39 -10.63
C LEU A 22 12.12 -23.86 -10.19
N SER A 23 12.88 -24.22 -9.16
CA SER A 23 12.84 -25.56 -8.57
C SER A 23 11.43 -25.93 -8.10
N ALA A 24 11.15 -27.23 -8.00
CA ALA A 24 9.85 -27.73 -7.52
C ALA A 24 9.52 -27.24 -6.10
N GLU A 25 10.54 -27.06 -5.27
CA GLU A 25 10.44 -26.48 -3.91
C GLU A 25 10.01 -25.00 -3.95
N CYS A 26 10.44 -24.27 -4.97
CA CYS A 26 10.05 -22.88 -5.24
C CYS A 26 8.73 -22.73 -6.02
N SER A 27 7.99 -23.83 -6.25
CA SER A 27 6.75 -23.81 -7.04
C SER A 27 5.66 -22.89 -6.48
N TRP A 28 5.71 -22.57 -5.18
CA TRP A 28 4.82 -21.61 -4.53
C TRP A 28 5.01 -20.18 -5.06
N MET A 29 6.23 -19.78 -5.46
CA MET A 29 6.50 -18.45 -6.04
C MET A 29 5.84 -18.31 -7.42
N ARG A 30 5.71 -19.41 -8.17
CA ARG A 30 5.04 -19.42 -9.47
C ARG A 30 3.53 -19.26 -9.35
N LYS A 31 2.95 -19.49 -8.16
CA LYS A 31 1.58 -19.11 -7.83
C LYS A 31 1.51 -17.62 -7.49
N LEU A 32 1.90 -16.76 -8.43
CA LEU A 32 1.35 -15.40 -8.43
C LEU A 32 -0.17 -15.59 -8.43
N ARG A 33 -0.82 -15.30 -7.31
CA ARG A 33 -2.29 -15.31 -7.21
C ARG A 33 -2.78 -14.42 -8.34
N LYS A 34 -3.27 -15.02 -9.42
CA LYS A 34 -4.17 -14.33 -10.35
C LYS A 34 -5.37 -13.96 -9.50
N PHE A 35 -5.36 -12.76 -8.92
CA PHE A 35 -6.50 -12.25 -8.18
C PHE A 35 -7.68 -12.31 -9.16
N LYS A 36 -8.66 -13.19 -8.88
CA LYS A 36 -9.99 -13.10 -9.49
C LYS A 36 -10.42 -11.65 -9.29
N LYS A 37 -10.49 -10.88 -10.37
CA LYS A 37 -10.77 -9.43 -10.47
C LYS A 37 -10.45 -8.65 -9.18
N PRO A 38 -9.40 -7.79 -9.15
CA PRO A 38 -9.07 -7.05 -7.93
C PRO A 38 -10.34 -6.42 -7.37
N LEU A 39 -10.71 -6.81 -6.15
CA LEU A 39 -11.82 -6.18 -5.44
C LEU A 39 -11.51 -4.70 -5.42
N GLY A 40 -12.41 -3.91 -5.98
CA GLY A 40 -12.26 -2.46 -6.03
C GLY A 40 -12.25 -1.87 -4.61
N PRO A 41 -12.33 -0.53 -4.51
CA PRO A 41 -12.41 0.13 -3.22
C PRO A 41 -13.66 -0.21 -2.40
N LYS A 42 -14.62 -0.95 -2.99
CA LYS A 42 -15.88 -1.35 -2.38
C LYS A 42 -16.08 -2.85 -2.44
N PHE A 43 -16.55 -3.40 -1.33
CA PHE A 43 -17.13 -4.74 -1.28
C PHE A 43 -18.56 -4.74 -1.84
N PRO A 44 -19.11 -5.93 -2.19
CA PRO A 44 -20.50 -6.04 -2.67
C PRO A 44 -21.57 -5.54 -1.68
N ASP A 45 -21.25 -5.50 -0.39
CA ASP A 45 -22.13 -4.98 0.67
C ASP A 45 -22.08 -3.43 0.78
N GLY A 46 -21.27 -2.76 -0.04
CA GLY A 46 -21.09 -1.31 -0.01
C GLY A 46 -20.09 -0.82 1.03
N SER A 47 -19.46 -1.70 1.82
CA SER A 47 -18.39 -1.31 2.74
C SER A 47 -17.08 -1.02 1.99
N ILE A 48 -16.26 -0.12 2.53
CA ILE A 48 -14.97 0.27 1.92
C ILE A 48 -13.93 -0.84 2.17
N ASN A 49 -13.33 -1.33 1.10
CA ASN A 49 -12.22 -2.29 1.13
C ASN A 49 -10.89 -1.56 1.37
N TRP A 50 -10.58 -1.27 2.64
CA TRP A 50 -9.36 -0.55 3.03
C TRP A 50 -8.05 -1.22 2.60
N GLN A 51 -8.05 -2.54 2.34
CA GLN A 51 -6.88 -3.27 1.84
C GLN A 51 -6.83 -3.38 0.30
N CYS A 52 -7.71 -2.68 -0.43
CA CYS A 52 -7.66 -2.65 -1.89
C CYS A 52 -6.26 -2.28 -2.39
N PRO A 53 -5.70 -2.97 -3.41
CA PRO A 53 -4.45 -2.57 -4.06
C PRO A 53 -4.46 -1.11 -4.53
N CYS A 54 -5.62 -0.60 -4.92
CA CYS A 54 -5.84 0.80 -5.28
C CYS A 54 -5.56 1.80 -4.14
N MET A 55 -5.70 1.38 -2.89
CA MET A 55 -5.31 2.14 -1.69
C MET A 55 -3.94 1.69 -1.16
N ALA A 56 -3.04 1.31 -2.08
CA ALA A 56 -1.71 0.79 -1.79
C ALA A 56 -1.74 -0.39 -0.80
N GLY A 57 -2.72 -1.29 -0.94
CA GLY A 57 -2.86 -2.45 -0.07
C GLY A 57 -3.16 -2.10 1.40
N GLY A 58 -3.75 -0.93 1.67
CA GLY A 58 -3.98 -0.41 3.02
C GLY A 58 -2.85 0.47 3.55
N SER A 59 -1.79 0.69 2.79
CA SER A 59 -0.69 1.56 3.23
C SER A 59 -1.14 3.01 3.42
N LEU A 60 -2.14 3.50 2.69
CA LEU A 60 -2.68 4.86 2.88
C LEU A 60 -3.37 5.07 4.23
N VAL A 61 -4.10 4.05 4.72
CA VAL A 61 -4.74 4.10 6.04
C VAL A 61 -3.79 3.77 7.18
N ALA A 62 -2.74 2.99 6.91
CA ALA A 62 -1.70 2.64 7.89
C ALA A 62 -0.59 3.71 7.98
N HIS A 63 -0.54 4.66 7.04
CA HIS A 63 0.41 5.77 7.07
C HIS A 63 0.20 6.64 8.32
N ARG A 64 1.24 7.40 8.73
CA ARG A 64 1.13 8.33 9.88
C ARG A 64 0.01 9.37 9.71
N CYS A 65 -0.28 9.75 8.46
CA CYS A 65 -1.40 10.64 8.09
C CYS A 65 -2.71 9.89 7.79
N GLY A 66 -2.77 8.57 8.01
CA GLY A 66 -3.91 7.72 7.67
C GLY A 66 -5.18 8.07 8.45
N HIS A 67 -5.04 8.66 9.64
CA HIS A 67 -6.15 9.18 10.44
C HIS A 67 -6.88 10.35 9.76
N LEU A 68 -6.21 11.10 8.88
CA LEU A 68 -6.80 12.16 8.04
C LEU A 68 -7.27 11.60 6.69
N PHE A 69 -6.61 10.56 6.17
CA PHE A 69 -7.03 9.91 4.93
C PHE A 69 -8.42 9.27 5.04
N ARG A 70 -8.68 8.54 6.13
CA ARG A 70 -9.96 7.84 6.36
C ARG A 70 -11.18 8.76 6.25
N PRO A 71 -11.29 9.89 6.99
CA PRO A 71 -12.44 10.78 6.89
C PRO A 71 -12.55 11.45 5.51
N SER A 72 -11.43 11.85 4.89
CA SER A 72 -11.42 12.37 3.52
C SER A 72 -12.01 11.37 2.53
N TYR A 73 -11.57 10.11 2.60
CA TYR A 73 -12.07 9.05 1.72
C TYR A 73 -13.55 8.72 1.95
N ILE A 74 -13.98 8.67 3.22
CA ILE A 74 -15.40 8.48 3.57
C ILE A 74 -16.26 9.62 3.03
N CYS A 75 -15.79 10.88 3.11
CA CYS A 75 -16.50 12.01 2.53
C CYS A 75 -16.65 11.87 1.01
N MET A 76 -15.56 11.52 0.31
CA MET A 76 -15.57 11.36 -1.15
C MET A 76 -16.55 10.26 -1.59
N ASP A 77 -16.59 9.18 -0.83
CA ASP A 77 -17.38 7.98 -1.08
C ASP A 77 -18.90 8.16 -0.89
N ARG A 78 -19.33 9.15 -0.09
CA ARG A 78 -20.76 9.44 0.09
C ARG A 78 -21.42 9.72 -1.27
N ASN A 79 -22.54 9.05 -1.55
CA ASN A 79 -23.33 9.26 -2.75
C ASN A 79 -24.05 10.62 -2.68
N ASP A 80 -23.38 11.66 -3.14
CA ASP A 80 -23.84 13.05 -3.18
C ASP A 80 -23.74 13.56 -4.62
N LYS A 81 -24.66 14.44 -5.02
CA LYS A 81 -24.66 15.12 -6.32
C LYS A 81 -23.54 16.16 -6.42
N LEU A 82 -23.02 16.64 -5.29
CA LEU A 82 -21.93 17.61 -5.26
C LEU A 82 -20.58 16.92 -5.51
N ASN A 83 -19.75 17.53 -6.37
CA ASN A 83 -18.41 17.04 -6.67
C ASN A 83 -17.55 16.94 -5.40
N ALA A 84 -16.79 15.84 -5.27
CA ALA A 84 -15.89 15.56 -4.15
C ALA A 84 -14.94 16.72 -3.83
N ASN A 85 -14.44 17.39 -4.86
CA ASN A 85 -13.50 18.51 -4.78
C ASN A 85 -14.07 19.73 -4.05
N ILE A 86 -15.40 19.85 -3.99
CA ILE A 86 -16.10 20.94 -3.31
C ILE A 86 -16.51 20.49 -1.91
N LYS A 87 -17.15 19.32 -1.80
CA LYS A 87 -17.73 18.86 -0.53
C LYS A 87 -16.70 18.34 0.49
N CYS A 88 -15.53 17.88 0.04
CA CYS A 88 -14.49 17.27 0.88
C CYS A 88 -13.16 18.04 0.82
N ALA A 89 -13.21 19.32 0.44
CA ALA A 89 -12.02 20.12 0.21
C ALA A 89 -11.16 20.22 1.47
N ASP A 90 -11.81 20.42 2.62
CA ASP A 90 -11.14 20.60 3.92
C ASP A 90 -10.47 19.30 4.38
N GLU A 91 -11.19 18.18 4.38
CA GLU A 91 -10.62 16.89 4.80
C GLU A 91 -9.46 16.45 3.88
N PHE A 92 -9.57 16.75 2.58
CA PHE A 92 -8.48 16.50 1.64
C PHE A 92 -7.29 17.42 1.90
N ALA A 93 -7.52 18.71 2.15
CA ALA A 93 -6.47 19.67 2.45
C ALA A 93 -5.68 19.29 3.69
N ASP A 94 -6.34 18.87 4.77
CA ASP A 94 -5.69 18.40 6.00
C ASP A 94 -4.79 17.18 5.74
N TRP A 95 -5.32 16.18 5.02
CA TRP A 95 -4.55 15.00 4.66
C TRP A 95 -3.34 15.36 3.78
N ALA A 96 -3.52 16.22 2.78
CA ALA A 96 -2.46 16.68 1.89
C ALA A 96 -1.40 17.49 2.64
N ALA A 97 -1.80 18.35 3.57
CA ALA A 97 -0.90 19.12 4.42
C ALA A 97 -0.02 18.20 5.26
N CYS A 98 -0.61 17.18 5.91
CA CYS A 98 0.16 16.20 6.69
C CYS A 98 1.20 15.46 5.83
N ILE A 99 0.84 14.99 4.62
CA ILE A 99 1.81 14.31 3.75
C ILE A 99 2.92 15.26 3.29
N ARG A 100 2.61 16.55 3.08
CA ARG A 100 3.58 17.56 2.65
C ARG A 100 4.56 17.94 3.75
N GLU A 101 4.06 18.32 4.92
CA GLU A 101 4.87 18.73 6.07
C GLU A 101 5.82 17.61 6.52
N LYS A 102 5.36 16.37 6.46
CA LYS A 102 6.14 15.23 6.93
C LYS A 102 7.12 14.68 5.89
N ARG A 103 7.09 15.21 4.66
CA ARG A 103 8.12 14.95 3.63
C ARG A 103 9.39 15.76 3.87
N THR A 104 9.26 16.95 4.44
CA THR A 104 10.40 17.83 4.75
C THR A 104 11.21 17.33 5.95
N GLU A 105 10.56 16.66 6.91
CA GLU A 105 11.22 16.06 8.08
C GLU A 105 12.20 14.92 7.68
N ASN A 106 11.83 14.10 6.68
CA ASN A 106 12.69 13.02 6.16
C ASN A 106 13.81 13.50 5.21
N ARG A 107 13.86 14.78 4.86
CA ARG A 107 14.93 15.37 4.01
C ARG A 107 15.97 16.15 4.79
N GLY A 108 15.77 16.38 6.09
CA GLY A 108 16.72 17.08 6.96
C GLY A 108 17.75 16.16 7.65
N ASN A 109 17.67 14.85 7.45
CA ASN A 109 18.59 13.84 8.01
C ASN A 109 19.44 13.16 6.92
N LYS A 110 19.90 13.94 5.93
CA LYS A 110 20.91 13.47 4.96
C LYS A 110 22.01 14.51 4.80
#